data_AF-A0A8T3XAU7-F1
#
_entry.id   AF-A0A8T3XAU7-F1
#
_cell.length_a   1.000
_cell.length_b   1.000
_cell.length_c   1.000
_cell.angle_alpha   90.00
_cell.angle_beta   90.00
_cell.angle_gamma   90.00
#
_symmetry.space_group_name_H-M   'P 1'
#
loop_
_entity.id
_entity.type
_entity.pdbx_description
1 polymer ?
#
loop_
_entity_poly.entity_id
_entity_poly.type
_entity_poly.pdbx_seq_one_letter_code
_entity_poly.pdbx_strand_id
1 'polypeptide(L)'
;MIIEETERKIQDAETLLKKLERVEKFSNKYELTPSRETKKLVESMGLFADSIQKIENPTTLDLLFLSELKRRLDGEAAYLEHRLSGELYDFNTVVNILGIPQEDILFLRPWLEANKEKTQEAVERLFHSRDIEGYELPLASDIPSVRRQVEEFAGAHIQRYHKTLGKFFHGLTKVGAFLRDINAAPTTQERSYFNSLTNTLAISISSICFSKEDGILHVKEKELIRIYGHEGMGHALNYFITISNGLPYFLTHRSALTSSTAESVAQFYENVLLEDLKKSQETQRALGIEHKFAEIYQETKDTEQLEEYRKRIFQYGISVLGNKSLGEPNNPSVLKKKADLIYEVAIDKSGVQSWIQSNRYNFDSDGNLNPKLVSELRYCARPVHRALEEFIKCGINYDEKGRDIIDSTLLKGLWTPIGFVDNARLIAGLNN
;
A
#
# COMPACT_ATOMS: atom_id res chain seq x y z
N MET A 1 19.22 26.96 18.45
CA MET A 1 20.12 26.85 17.29
C MET A 1 19.80 25.68 16.36
N ILE A 2 19.97 24.39 16.73
CA ILE A 2 19.62 23.26 15.83
C ILE A 2 18.10 23.18 15.53
N ILE A 3 17.27 23.42 16.55
CA ILE A 3 15.80 23.42 16.42
C ILE A 3 15.34 24.54 15.48
N GLU A 4 15.81 25.77 15.69
CA GLU A 4 15.45 26.93 14.86
C GLU A 4 15.92 26.79 13.40
N GLU A 5 17.09 26.19 13.16
CA GLU A 5 17.56 25.92 11.80
C GLU A 5 16.69 24.86 11.10
N THR A 6 16.29 23.81 11.84
CA THR A 6 15.43 22.73 11.32
C THR A 6 14.05 23.27 10.96
N GLU A 7 13.44 24.04 11.86
CA GLU A 7 12.14 24.67 11.63
C GLU A 7 12.17 25.60 10.42
N ARG A 8 13.22 26.42 10.27
CA ARG A 8 13.38 27.29 9.10
C ARG A 8 13.48 26.47 7.80
N LYS A 9 14.29 25.41 7.77
CA LYS A 9 14.42 24.55 6.58
C LYS A 9 13.09 23.87 6.22
N ILE A 10 12.32 23.44 7.21
CA ILE A 10 10.99 22.87 7.00
C ILE A 10 10.04 23.91 6.37
N GLN A 11 10.04 25.14 6.86
CA GLN A 11 9.21 26.22 6.31
C GLN A 11 9.62 26.58 4.86
N ASP A 12 10.93 26.63 4.59
CA ASP A 12 11.43 26.90 3.24
C ASP A 12 11.03 25.78 2.25
N ALA A 13 11.07 24.52 2.70
CA ALA A 13 10.65 23.37 1.90
C ALA A 13 9.18 23.41 1.52
N GLU A 14 8.32 23.88 2.42
CA GLU A 14 6.89 23.99 2.18
C GLU A 14 6.58 24.82 0.94
N THR A 15 7.37 25.87 0.69
CA THR A 15 7.22 26.69 -0.52
C THR A 15 7.51 25.90 -1.80
N LEU A 16 8.52 25.03 -1.79
CA LEU A 16 8.85 24.18 -2.94
C LEU A 16 7.79 23.09 -3.16
N LEU A 17 7.31 22.46 -2.10
CA LEU A 17 6.27 21.43 -2.19
C LEU A 17 4.93 22.00 -2.65
N LYS A 18 4.56 23.22 -2.23
CA LYS A 18 3.39 23.93 -2.78
C LYS A 18 3.53 24.27 -4.26
N LYS A 19 4.75 24.54 -4.74
CA LYS A 19 5.01 24.71 -6.19
C LYS A 19 4.88 23.37 -6.93
N LEU A 20 5.35 22.27 -6.34
CA LEU A 20 5.15 20.91 -6.88
C LEU A 20 3.67 20.61 -7.05
N GLU A 21 2.85 20.82 -6.00
CA GLU A 21 1.40 20.62 -6.10
C GLU A 21 0.77 21.42 -7.25
N ARG A 22 1.24 22.66 -7.46
CA ARG A 22 0.73 23.51 -8.54
C ARG A 22 1.10 22.96 -9.92
N VAL A 23 2.31 22.42 -10.07
CA VAL A 23 2.74 21.72 -11.29
C VAL A 23 1.86 20.49 -11.52
N GLU A 24 1.62 19.67 -10.50
CA GLU A 24 0.77 18.48 -10.60
C GLU A 24 -0.69 18.82 -10.94
N LYS A 25 -1.27 19.82 -10.27
CA LYS A 25 -2.63 20.32 -10.57
C LYS A 25 -2.74 20.81 -12.01
N PHE A 26 -1.71 21.49 -12.53
CA PHE A 26 -1.67 21.91 -13.93
C PHE A 26 -1.61 20.69 -14.86
N SER A 27 -0.69 19.76 -14.59
CA SER A 27 -0.50 18.56 -15.41
C SER A 27 -1.74 17.67 -15.45
N ASN A 28 -2.42 17.48 -14.34
CA ASN A 28 -3.66 16.70 -14.30
C ASN A 28 -4.82 17.39 -15.03
N LYS A 29 -4.87 18.73 -15.04
CA LYS A 29 -5.94 19.49 -15.68
C LYS A 29 -5.77 19.59 -17.20
N TYR A 30 -4.54 19.73 -17.66
CA TYR A 30 -4.22 20.01 -19.08
C TYR A 30 -3.51 18.87 -19.78
N GLU A 31 -3.27 17.75 -19.09
CA GLU A 31 -2.51 16.58 -19.58
C GLU A 31 -1.13 16.99 -20.14
N LEU A 32 -0.54 18.04 -19.57
CA LEU A 32 0.70 18.65 -20.06
C LEU A 32 1.60 19.07 -18.90
N THR A 33 2.90 18.79 -19.01
CA THR A 33 3.89 19.24 -18.02
C THR A 33 4.39 20.66 -18.36
N PRO A 34 4.29 21.64 -17.44
CA PRO A 34 4.79 23.00 -17.68
C PRO A 34 6.33 23.03 -17.59
N SER A 35 6.99 22.56 -18.65
CA SER A 35 8.42 22.17 -18.64
C SER A 35 9.38 23.22 -18.07
N ARG A 36 9.21 24.49 -18.41
CA ARG A 36 10.05 25.59 -17.87
C ARG A 36 9.92 25.76 -16.37
N GLU A 37 8.70 25.65 -15.83
CA GLU A 37 8.46 25.79 -14.39
C GLU A 37 8.91 24.54 -13.64
N THR A 38 8.65 23.37 -14.20
CA THR A 38 9.13 22.11 -13.65
C THR A 38 10.66 22.07 -13.58
N LYS A 39 11.38 22.52 -14.62
CA LYS A 39 12.85 22.53 -14.61
C LYS A 39 13.42 23.42 -13.51
N LYS A 40 12.89 24.65 -13.34
CA LYS A 40 13.28 25.54 -12.24
C LYS A 40 13.02 24.91 -10.87
N LEU A 41 11.91 24.18 -10.75
CA LEU A 41 11.54 23.51 -9.50
C LEU A 41 12.51 22.37 -9.18
N VAL A 42 12.86 21.53 -10.15
CA VAL A 42 13.88 20.48 -10.02
C VAL A 42 15.20 21.07 -9.53
N GLU A 43 15.71 22.11 -10.21
CA GLU A 43 16.95 22.78 -9.82
C GLU A 43 16.86 23.35 -8.38
N SER A 44 15.74 23.98 -8.03
CA SER A 44 15.52 24.54 -6.69
C SER A 44 15.45 23.48 -5.60
N MET A 45 14.79 22.35 -5.88
CA MET A 45 14.68 21.22 -4.95
C MET A 45 16.04 20.55 -4.75
N GLY A 46 16.78 20.29 -5.82
CA GLY A 46 18.13 19.69 -5.74
C GLY A 46 19.10 20.57 -4.96
N LEU A 47 19.20 21.86 -5.30
CA LEU A 47 20.06 22.81 -4.57
C LEU A 47 19.69 22.88 -3.09
N PHE A 48 18.39 22.83 -2.77
CA PHE A 48 17.97 22.88 -1.38
C PHE A 48 18.26 21.57 -0.65
N ALA A 49 18.02 20.43 -1.29
CA ALA A 49 18.36 19.13 -0.74
C ALA A 49 19.86 18.98 -0.49
N ASP A 50 20.72 19.52 -1.36
CA ASP A 50 22.18 19.54 -1.18
C ASP A 50 22.64 20.41 -0.01
N SER A 51 21.84 21.41 0.37
CA SER A 51 22.08 22.24 1.56
C SER A 51 21.72 21.55 2.89
N ILE A 52 21.05 20.40 2.82
CA ILE A 52 20.71 19.57 3.96
C ILE A 52 21.79 18.50 4.10
N GLN A 53 22.42 18.42 5.28
CA GLN A 53 23.43 17.40 5.55
C GLN A 53 22.83 15.99 5.39
N LYS A 54 23.57 15.10 4.75
CA LYS A 54 23.21 13.67 4.69
C LYS A 54 23.27 13.06 6.09
N ILE A 55 22.15 12.54 6.57
CA ILE A 55 22.02 11.88 7.88
C ILE A 55 21.56 10.44 7.63
N GLU A 56 22.48 9.48 7.81
CA GLU A 56 22.20 8.06 7.53
C GLU A 56 21.46 7.37 8.69
N ASN A 57 21.76 7.74 9.94
CA ASN A 57 21.16 7.16 11.14
C ASN A 57 20.70 8.27 12.09
N PRO A 58 19.52 8.86 11.86
CA PRO A 58 19.00 9.89 12.77
C PRO A 58 18.78 9.31 14.18
N THR A 59 19.31 10.01 15.18
CA THR A 59 19.21 9.65 16.62
C THR A 59 18.22 10.52 17.40
N THR A 60 17.67 11.56 16.76
CA THR A 60 16.67 12.46 17.33
C THR A 60 15.58 12.75 16.29
N LEU A 61 14.41 13.21 16.74
CA LEU A 61 13.30 13.56 15.84
C LEU A 61 13.68 14.68 14.85
N ASP A 62 14.43 15.69 15.29
CA ASP A 62 14.88 16.78 14.40
C ASP A 62 15.79 16.26 13.29
N LEU A 63 16.74 15.38 13.62
CA LEU A 63 17.62 14.75 12.64
C LEU A 63 16.85 13.83 11.69
N LEU A 64 15.81 13.16 12.18
CA LEU A 64 14.91 12.36 11.35
C LEU A 64 14.14 13.25 10.38
N PHE A 65 13.57 14.36 10.84
CA PHE A 65 12.85 15.30 9.98
C PHE A 65 13.76 15.88 8.90
N LEU A 66 15.00 16.25 9.22
CA LEU A 66 15.97 16.73 8.22
C LEU A 66 16.33 15.63 7.20
N SER A 67 16.59 14.41 7.67
CA SER A 67 16.91 13.27 6.78
C SER A 67 15.73 12.97 5.84
N GLU A 68 14.52 12.95 6.38
CA GLU A 68 13.31 12.70 5.60
C GLU A 68 12.99 13.83 4.61
N LEU A 69 13.17 15.08 5.03
CA LEU A 69 12.99 16.22 4.15
C LEU A 69 13.95 16.19 2.97
N LYS A 70 15.23 15.85 3.20
CA LYS A 70 16.21 15.65 2.12
C LYS A 70 15.76 14.55 1.16
N ARG A 71 15.41 13.36 1.68
CA ARG A 71 14.91 12.24 0.86
C ARG A 71 13.70 12.63 0.02
N ARG A 72 12.79 13.41 0.60
CA ARG A 72 11.61 13.91 -0.10
C ARG A 72 11.99 14.83 -1.25
N LEU A 73 12.82 15.85 -1.00
CA LEU A 73 13.24 16.80 -2.03
C LEU A 73 14.02 16.12 -3.16
N ASP A 74 14.97 15.24 -2.83
CA ASP A 74 15.77 14.49 -3.81
C ASP A 74 14.88 13.59 -4.68
N GLY A 75 13.96 12.84 -4.05
CA GLY A 75 13.09 11.92 -4.78
C GLY A 75 12.04 12.61 -5.65
N GLU A 76 11.43 13.71 -5.17
CA GLU A 76 10.47 14.48 -5.98
C GLU A 76 11.17 15.15 -7.17
N ALA A 77 12.37 15.70 -6.95
CA ALA A 77 13.18 16.27 -8.03
C ALA A 77 13.50 15.22 -9.09
N ALA A 78 13.92 14.01 -8.68
CA ALA A 78 14.22 12.90 -9.59
C ALA A 78 12.98 12.47 -10.41
N TYR A 79 11.80 12.36 -9.77
CA TYR A 79 10.56 12.03 -10.50
C TYR A 79 10.17 13.11 -11.52
N LEU A 80 10.33 14.38 -11.16
CA LEU A 80 10.07 15.49 -12.08
C LEU A 80 11.08 15.52 -13.24
N GLU A 81 12.36 15.29 -12.97
CA GLU A 81 13.41 15.24 -13.97
C GLU A 81 13.16 14.12 -14.99
N HIS A 82 12.84 12.90 -14.51
CA HIS A 82 12.45 11.80 -15.39
C HIS A 82 11.20 12.11 -16.23
N ARG A 83 10.20 12.78 -15.64
CA ARG A 83 9.01 13.21 -16.39
C ARG A 83 9.37 14.22 -17.48
N LEU A 84 10.37 15.07 -17.26
CA LEU A 84 10.83 16.06 -18.24
C LEU A 84 11.69 15.47 -19.34
N SER A 85 12.56 14.52 -19.02
CA SER A 85 13.44 13.88 -20.02
C SER A 85 12.65 12.98 -20.96
N GLY A 86 11.56 12.37 -20.47
CA GLY A 86 10.83 11.35 -21.21
C GLY A 86 11.57 10.01 -21.29
N GLU A 87 12.69 9.88 -20.58
CA GLU A 87 13.50 8.67 -20.51
C GLU A 87 12.88 7.66 -19.54
N LEU A 88 13.08 6.38 -19.83
CA LEU A 88 12.72 5.30 -18.91
C LEU A 88 13.65 5.32 -17.69
N TYR A 89 13.19 4.74 -16.58
CA TYR A 89 13.93 4.74 -15.32
C TYR A 89 14.95 3.60 -15.27
N ASP A 90 16.21 3.90 -14.97
CA ASP A 90 17.16 2.83 -14.63
C ASP A 90 16.72 2.08 -13.36
N PHE A 91 16.86 0.76 -13.36
CA PHE A 91 16.43 -0.10 -12.26
C PHE A 91 17.06 0.29 -10.91
N ASN A 92 18.36 0.60 -10.89
CA ASN A 92 19.05 0.95 -9.64
C ASN A 92 18.58 2.31 -9.12
N THR A 93 18.33 3.27 -10.03
CA THR A 93 17.74 4.56 -9.67
C THR A 93 16.39 4.37 -9.00
N VAL A 94 15.52 3.50 -9.52
CA VAL A 94 14.22 3.19 -8.92
C VAL A 94 14.36 2.55 -7.53
N VAL A 95 15.23 1.56 -7.40
CA VAL A 95 15.52 0.88 -6.14
C VAL A 95 15.98 1.87 -5.08
N ASN A 96 16.87 2.81 -5.46
CA ASN A 96 17.36 3.86 -4.56
C ASN A 96 16.27 4.87 -4.18
N ILE A 97 15.50 5.39 -5.15
CA ILE A 97 14.42 6.36 -4.92
C ILE A 97 13.36 5.77 -3.98
N LEU A 98 13.00 4.50 -4.18
CA LEU A 98 11.99 3.81 -3.37
C LEU A 98 12.54 3.25 -2.06
N GLY A 99 13.86 3.33 -1.84
CA GLY A 99 14.51 2.79 -0.65
C GLY A 99 14.34 1.27 -0.52
N ILE A 100 14.37 0.53 -1.63
CA ILE A 100 14.27 -0.92 -1.65
C ILE A 100 15.66 -1.51 -1.37
N PRO A 101 15.85 -2.33 -0.32
CA PRO A 101 17.12 -3.01 -0.11
C PRO A 101 17.41 -4.03 -1.22
N GLN A 102 18.64 -4.09 -1.70
CA GLN A 102 19.03 -5.02 -2.78
C GLN A 102 18.78 -6.49 -2.41
N GLU A 103 18.92 -6.82 -1.12
CA GLU A 103 18.59 -8.13 -0.55
C GLU A 103 17.15 -8.56 -0.85
N ASP A 104 16.17 -7.64 -0.90
CA ASP A 104 14.78 -8.00 -1.19
C ASP A 104 14.63 -8.50 -2.62
N ILE A 105 15.30 -7.85 -3.57
CA ILE A 105 15.30 -8.26 -4.98
C ILE A 105 15.98 -9.62 -5.14
N LEU A 106 17.12 -9.83 -4.47
CA LEU A 106 17.85 -11.10 -4.49
C LEU A 106 17.07 -12.24 -3.84
N PHE A 107 16.26 -11.94 -2.82
CA PHE A 107 15.47 -12.93 -2.08
C PHE A 107 14.17 -13.34 -2.79
N LEU A 108 13.75 -12.66 -3.86
CA LEU A 108 12.52 -13.00 -4.59
C LEU A 108 12.52 -14.45 -5.09
N ARG A 109 13.60 -14.90 -5.74
CA ARG A 109 13.70 -16.26 -6.27
C ARG A 109 13.69 -17.32 -5.16
N PRO A 110 14.58 -17.27 -4.15
CA PRO A 110 14.54 -18.22 -3.02
C PRO A 110 13.18 -18.28 -2.33
N TRP A 111 12.51 -17.13 -2.15
CA TRP A 111 11.18 -17.09 -1.55
C TRP A 111 10.14 -17.80 -2.42
N LEU A 112 10.14 -17.55 -3.73
CA LEU A 112 9.21 -18.20 -4.67
C LEU A 112 9.42 -19.72 -4.70
N GLU A 113 10.66 -20.18 -4.72
CA GLU A 113 11.00 -21.60 -4.66
C GLU A 113 10.48 -22.24 -3.35
N ALA A 114 10.73 -21.60 -2.21
CA ALA A 114 10.33 -22.10 -0.89
C ALA A 114 8.80 -22.08 -0.65
N ASN A 115 8.06 -21.19 -1.34
CA ASN A 115 6.62 -21.01 -1.12
C ASN A 115 5.75 -21.63 -2.23
N LYS A 116 6.37 -22.27 -3.23
CA LYS A 116 5.66 -22.83 -4.39
C LYS A 116 4.61 -23.86 -4.00
N GLU A 117 5.02 -24.89 -3.25
CA GLU A 117 4.15 -25.99 -2.83
C GLU A 117 2.99 -25.50 -1.94
N LYS A 118 3.31 -24.72 -0.88
CA LYS A 118 2.30 -24.11 -0.01
C LYS A 118 1.27 -23.28 -0.79
N THR A 119 1.69 -22.57 -1.83
CA THR A 119 0.78 -21.77 -2.67
C THR A 119 -0.08 -22.65 -3.56
N GLN A 120 0.44 -23.77 -4.08
CA GLN A 120 -0.36 -24.74 -4.82
C GLN A 120 -1.46 -25.35 -3.95
N GLU A 121 -1.15 -25.73 -2.71
CA GLU A 121 -2.15 -26.21 -1.76
C GLU A 121 -3.22 -25.15 -1.46
N ALA A 122 -2.83 -23.87 -1.33
CA ALA A 122 -3.78 -22.77 -1.14
C ALA A 122 -4.70 -22.61 -2.36
N VAL A 123 -4.18 -22.75 -3.59
CA VAL A 123 -4.98 -22.74 -4.82
C VAL A 123 -5.98 -23.89 -4.84
N GLU A 124 -5.57 -25.10 -4.48
CA GLU A 124 -6.45 -26.27 -4.41
C GLU A 124 -7.58 -26.06 -3.39
N ARG A 125 -7.27 -25.54 -2.19
CA ARG A 125 -8.29 -25.20 -1.18
C ARG A 125 -9.26 -24.13 -1.67
N LEU A 126 -8.76 -23.06 -2.31
CA LEU A 126 -9.61 -22.00 -2.86
C LEU A 126 -10.50 -22.51 -4.00
N PHE A 127 -10.00 -23.40 -4.85
CA PHE A 127 -10.78 -24.00 -5.94
C PHE A 127 -11.99 -24.79 -5.42
N HIS A 128 -11.84 -25.42 -4.25
CA HIS A 128 -12.90 -26.14 -3.55
C HIS A 128 -13.65 -25.29 -2.51
N SER A 129 -13.50 -23.96 -2.54
CA SER A 129 -14.24 -23.07 -1.64
C SER A 129 -15.68 -22.86 -2.13
N ARG A 130 -16.58 -22.58 -1.19
CA ARG A 130 -18.01 -22.38 -1.48
C ARG A 130 -18.28 -21.23 -2.45
N ASP A 131 -17.43 -20.21 -2.43
CA ASP A 131 -17.53 -19.04 -3.32
C ASP A 131 -17.30 -19.41 -4.79
N ILE A 132 -16.56 -20.49 -5.06
CA ILE A 132 -16.33 -21.02 -6.42
C ILE A 132 -17.41 -22.07 -6.80
N GLU A 133 -17.92 -22.83 -5.83
CA GLU A 133 -18.96 -23.84 -6.07
C GLU A 133 -20.36 -23.23 -6.32
N GLY A 134 -20.62 -22.01 -5.82
CA GLY A 134 -21.88 -21.29 -6.02
C GLY A 134 -21.81 -20.18 -7.07
N TYR A 135 -22.82 -20.05 -7.93
CA TYR A 135 -22.92 -18.91 -8.84
C TYR A 135 -23.24 -17.63 -8.08
N GLU A 136 -22.28 -16.71 -8.02
CA GLU A 136 -22.51 -15.32 -7.64
C GLU A 136 -22.97 -14.52 -8.86
N LEU A 137 -24.20 -14.02 -8.83
CA LEU A 137 -24.75 -13.20 -9.90
C LEU A 137 -24.53 -11.72 -9.60
N PRO A 138 -24.17 -10.91 -10.62
CA PRO A 138 -24.08 -9.47 -10.48
C PRO A 138 -25.45 -8.88 -10.14
N LEU A 139 -25.42 -7.78 -9.39
CA LEU A 139 -26.63 -7.08 -8.97
C LEU A 139 -27.25 -6.34 -10.17
N ALA A 140 -28.54 -6.54 -10.42
CA ALA A 140 -29.32 -5.81 -11.45
C ALA A 140 -29.59 -4.34 -11.04
N SER A 141 -28.50 -3.59 -10.84
CA SER A 141 -28.50 -2.22 -10.31
C SER A 141 -28.98 -1.18 -11.32
N ASP A 142 -29.18 -1.58 -12.57
CA ASP A 142 -29.83 -0.83 -13.63
C ASP A 142 -31.35 -0.70 -13.41
N ILE A 143 -31.96 -1.61 -12.63
CA ILE A 143 -33.37 -1.54 -12.25
C ILE A 143 -33.52 -0.67 -10.98
N PRO A 144 -34.25 0.47 -11.00
CA PRO A 144 -34.30 1.40 -9.89
C PRO A 144 -34.80 0.82 -8.56
N SER A 145 -35.78 -0.10 -8.59
CA SER A 145 -36.30 -0.75 -7.39
C SER A 145 -35.27 -1.69 -6.76
N VAL A 146 -34.55 -2.47 -7.57
CA VAL A 146 -33.47 -3.35 -7.14
C VAL A 146 -32.32 -2.53 -6.58
N ARG A 147 -31.90 -1.48 -7.29
CA ARG A 147 -30.86 -0.56 -6.83
C ARG A 147 -31.15 -0.02 -5.44
N ARG A 148 -32.36 0.48 -5.19
CA ARG A 148 -32.75 0.99 -3.87
C ARG A 148 -32.70 -0.09 -2.79
N GLN A 149 -33.21 -1.29 -3.08
CA GLN A 149 -33.16 -2.41 -2.14
C GLN A 149 -31.72 -2.79 -1.78
N VAL A 150 -30.85 -2.84 -2.79
CA VAL A 150 -29.42 -3.14 -2.60
C VAL A 150 -28.71 -2.04 -1.81
N GLU A 151 -28.97 -0.76 -2.10
CA GLU A 151 -28.41 0.37 -1.36
C GLU A 151 -28.84 0.34 0.12
N GLU A 152 -30.12 0.08 0.41
CA GLU A 152 -30.65 -0.07 1.77
C GLU A 152 -30.05 -1.30 2.49
N PHE A 153 -29.94 -2.43 1.79
CA PHE A 153 -29.33 -3.66 2.31
C PHE A 153 -27.85 -3.47 2.64
N ALA A 154 -27.05 -2.97 1.69
CA ALA A 154 -25.63 -2.68 1.88
C ALA A 154 -25.44 -1.65 3.01
N GLY A 155 -26.24 -0.58 3.03
CA GLY A 155 -26.18 0.45 4.07
C GLY A 155 -26.39 -0.12 5.48
N ALA A 156 -27.36 -1.03 5.66
CA ALA A 156 -27.59 -1.68 6.96
C ALA A 156 -26.40 -2.52 7.43
N HIS A 157 -25.80 -3.30 6.53
CA HIS A 157 -24.60 -4.10 6.84
C HIS A 157 -23.38 -3.22 7.14
N ILE A 158 -23.13 -2.20 6.31
CA ILE A 158 -22.03 -1.24 6.51
C ILE A 158 -22.16 -0.57 7.88
N GLN A 159 -23.34 -0.07 8.24
CA GLN A 159 -23.58 0.60 9.53
C GLN A 159 -23.37 -0.35 10.72
N ARG A 160 -23.84 -1.61 10.63
CA ARG A 160 -23.60 -2.63 11.66
C ARG A 160 -22.10 -2.87 11.84
N TYR A 161 -21.37 -3.07 10.75
CA TYR A 161 -19.93 -3.29 10.78
C TYR A 161 -19.19 -2.10 11.35
N HIS A 162 -19.48 -0.89 10.85
CA HIS A 162 -18.86 0.34 11.27
C HIS A 162 -18.96 0.54 12.79
N LYS A 163 -20.17 0.41 13.35
CA LYS A 163 -20.42 0.55 14.78
C LYS A 163 -19.72 -0.53 15.61
N THR A 164 -19.78 -1.78 15.14
CA THR A 164 -19.25 -2.93 15.88
C THR A 164 -17.72 -2.92 15.90
N LEU A 165 -17.10 -2.74 14.74
CA LEU A 165 -15.65 -2.61 14.60
C LEU A 165 -15.13 -1.34 15.28
N GLY A 166 -15.82 -0.21 15.13
CA GLY A 166 -15.46 1.03 15.84
C GLY A 166 -15.51 0.90 17.37
N LYS A 167 -16.35 0.02 17.94
CA LYS A 167 -16.29 -0.32 19.37
C LYS A 167 -15.16 -1.26 19.70
N PHE A 168 -14.95 -2.27 18.87
CA PHE A 168 -13.88 -3.24 19.05
C PHE A 168 -12.50 -2.56 19.06
N PHE A 169 -12.19 -1.76 18.04
CA PHE A 169 -10.90 -1.09 17.92
C PHE A 169 -10.63 -0.03 18.98
N HIS A 170 -11.66 0.69 19.42
CA HIS A 170 -11.53 1.60 20.55
C HIS A 170 -11.06 0.90 21.83
N GLY A 171 -11.40 -0.39 22.00
CA GLY A 171 -10.91 -1.20 23.11
C GLY A 171 -9.49 -1.76 22.92
N LEU A 172 -8.98 -1.80 21.69
CA LEU A 172 -7.66 -2.39 21.37
C LEU A 172 -6.53 -1.35 21.35
N THR A 173 -6.84 -0.14 20.92
CA THR A 173 -5.83 0.92 20.77
C THR A 173 -6.45 2.30 20.85
N LYS A 174 -5.72 3.27 21.40
CA LYS A 174 -6.18 4.67 21.50
C LYS A 174 -6.51 5.26 20.14
N VAL A 175 -5.70 4.95 19.13
CA VAL A 175 -5.92 5.45 17.77
C VAL A 175 -7.10 4.78 17.07
N GLY A 176 -7.52 3.61 17.54
CA GLY A 176 -8.74 2.94 17.06
C GLY A 176 -10.03 3.70 17.41
N ALA A 177 -9.97 4.61 18.39
CA ALA A 177 -11.10 5.48 18.74
C ALA A 177 -11.54 6.35 17.56
N PHE A 178 -10.60 6.82 16.73
CA PHE A 178 -10.85 7.71 15.59
C PHE A 178 -11.67 7.03 14.49
N LEU A 179 -11.83 5.69 14.50
CA LEU A 179 -12.69 5.03 13.52
C LEU A 179 -14.14 5.49 13.62
N ARG A 180 -14.57 5.91 14.82
CA ARG A 180 -15.93 6.45 15.05
C ARG A 180 -16.11 7.89 14.56
N ASP A 181 -15.03 8.58 14.26
CA ASP A 181 -15.05 9.95 13.70
C ASP A 181 -15.15 9.94 12.17
N ILE A 182 -15.08 8.76 11.56
CA ILE A 182 -15.26 8.54 10.12
C ILE A 182 -16.70 8.08 9.88
N ASN A 183 -17.35 8.61 8.85
CA ASN A 183 -18.62 8.06 8.38
C ASN A 183 -18.38 6.85 7.47
N ALA A 184 -19.26 5.84 7.48
CA ALA A 184 -19.22 4.76 6.50
C ALA A 184 -20.54 4.71 5.72
N ALA A 185 -20.44 4.68 4.38
CA ALA A 185 -21.60 4.74 3.50
C ALA A 185 -21.38 3.86 2.25
N PRO A 186 -22.47 3.29 1.68
CA PRO A 186 -22.38 2.59 0.40
C PRO A 186 -22.05 3.56 -0.75
N THR A 187 -21.36 3.07 -1.76
CA THR A 187 -21.12 3.78 -3.02
C THR A 187 -21.37 2.89 -4.23
N THR A 188 -21.80 3.50 -5.33
CA THR A 188 -21.95 2.84 -6.63
C THR A 188 -20.65 2.83 -7.44
N GLN A 189 -19.57 3.42 -6.91
CA GLN A 189 -18.25 3.31 -7.51
C GLN A 189 -17.76 1.85 -7.42
N GLU A 190 -17.01 1.43 -8.43
CA GLU A 190 -16.51 0.04 -8.52
C GLU A 190 -15.57 -0.29 -7.35
N ARG A 191 -14.74 0.67 -6.93
CA ARG A 191 -13.79 0.51 -5.83
C ARG A 191 -14.29 1.23 -4.57
N SER A 192 -14.05 0.60 -3.43
CA SER A 192 -14.14 1.25 -2.12
C SER A 192 -12.98 2.24 -1.97
N TYR A 193 -13.21 3.33 -1.24
CA TYR A 193 -12.18 4.34 -0.98
C TYR A 193 -12.52 5.17 0.26
N PHE A 194 -11.50 5.71 0.91
CA PHE A 194 -11.67 6.79 1.87
C PHE A 194 -11.67 8.18 1.20
N ASN A 195 -12.74 8.95 1.41
CA ASN A 195 -12.83 10.36 1.00
C ASN A 195 -12.42 11.28 2.16
N SER A 196 -11.26 11.92 2.02
CA SER A 196 -10.71 12.84 3.02
C SER A 196 -11.46 14.16 3.17
N LEU A 197 -12.26 14.58 2.19
CA LEU A 197 -13.00 15.85 2.25
C LEU A 197 -14.29 15.70 3.07
N THR A 198 -14.96 14.55 2.94
CA THR A 198 -16.22 14.26 3.63
C THR A 198 -16.03 13.34 4.84
N ASN A 199 -14.79 12.93 5.12
CA ASN A 199 -14.44 11.94 6.14
C ASN A 199 -15.32 10.69 6.02
N THR A 200 -15.46 10.18 4.80
CA THR A 200 -16.35 9.05 4.50
C THR A 200 -15.57 7.88 3.93
N LEU A 201 -15.67 6.74 4.60
CA LEU A 201 -15.35 5.44 4.05
C LEU A 201 -16.49 5.02 3.10
N ALA A 202 -16.28 5.22 1.80
CA ALA A 202 -17.22 4.85 0.75
C ALA A 202 -16.97 3.39 0.36
N ILE A 203 -17.93 2.51 0.65
CA ILE A 203 -17.79 1.05 0.44
C ILE A 203 -18.59 0.64 -0.80
N SER A 204 -17.90 0.07 -1.78
CA SER A 204 -18.48 -0.32 -3.05
C SER A 204 -19.51 -1.43 -2.85
N ILE A 205 -20.75 -1.15 -3.27
CA ILE A 205 -21.86 -2.11 -3.23
C ILE A 205 -21.52 -3.37 -4.03
N SER A 206 -20.98 -3.23 -5.25
CA SER A 206 -20.64 -4.37 -6.09
C SER A 206 -19.50 -5.21 -5.55
N SER A 207 -18.66 -4.63 -4.69
CA SER A 207 -17.58 -5.37 -4.02
C SER A 207 -18.07 -6.20 -2.85
N ILE A 208 -19.15 -5.80 -2.17
CA ILE A 208 -19.60 -6.44 -0.94
C ILE A 208 -20.96 -7.16 -1.06
N CYS A 209 -21.72 -6.93 -2.12
CA CYS A 209 -23.03 -7.51 -2.32
C CYS A 209 -23.10 -8.32 -3.63
N PHE A 210 -23.85 -9.41 -3.59
CA PHE A 210 -24.16 -10.24 -4.76
C PHE A 210 -25.56 -10.85 -4.60
N SER A 211 -26.09 -11.43 -5.67
CA SER A 211 -27.33 -12.22 -5.62
C SER A 211 -27.07 -13.67 -6.01
N LYS A 212 -27.90 -14.60 -5.52
CA LYS A 212 -27.94 -15.99 -6.00
C LYS A 212 -29.05 -16.17 -7.04
N GLU A 213 -29.12 -17.36 -7.64
CA GLU A 213 -30.13 -17.72 -8.66
C GLU A 213 -31.58 -17.53 -8.18
N ASP A 214 -31.82 -17.65 -6.88
CA ASP A 214 -33.11 -17.41 -6.23
C ASP A 214 -33.45 -15.91 -6.05
N GLY A 215 -32.56 -15.01 -6.46
CA GLY A 215 -32.70 -13.56 -6.35
C GLY A 215 -32.46 -13.01 -4.95
N ILE A 216 -32.02 -13.82 -3.99
CA ILE A 216 -31.72 -13.37 -2.62
C ILE A 216 -30.40 -12.60 -2.61
N LEU A 217 -30.40 -11.46 -1.92
CA LEU A 217 -29.20 -10.63 -1.71
C LEU A 217 -28.33 -11.21 -0.59
N HIS A 218 -27.03 -11.24 -0.84
CA HIS A 218 -26.01 -11.71 0.09
C HIS A 218 -24.90 -10.68 0.25
N VAL A 219 -24.19 -10.76 1.38
CA VAL A 219 -23.00 -9.95 1.67
C VAL A 219 -21.75 -10.81 1.70
N LYS A 220 -20.71 -10.34 1.02
CA LYS A 220 -19.34 -10.84 1.10
C LYS A 220 -18.69 -10.30 2.37
N GLU A 221 -18.91 -10.98 3.48
CA GLU A 221 -18.39 -10.54 4.79
C GLU A 221 -16.86 -10.46 4.79
N LYS A 222 -16.18 -11.39 4.09
CA LYS A 222 -14.74 -11.38 3.89
C LYS A 222 -14.28 -10.03 3.31
N GLU A 223 -14.87 -9.62 2.20
CA GLU A 223 -14.53 -8.35 1.55
C GLU A 223 -14.85 -7.14 2.42
N LEU A 224 -15.96 -7.18 3.16
CA LEU A 224 -16.30 -6.10 4.08
C LEU A 224 -15.26 -5.96 5.20
N ILE A 225 -14.82 -7.06 5.81
CA ILE A 225 -13.73 -7.07 6.82
C ILE A 225 -12.45 -6.50 6.20
N ARG A 226 -12.04 -6.99 5.03
CA ARG A 226 -10.83 -6.54 4.34
C ARG A 226 -10.86 -5.04 4.06
N ILE A 227 -11.98 -4.53 3.54
CA ILE A 227 -12.16 -3.09 3.26
C ILE A 227 -12.06 -2.25 4.55
N TYR A 228 -12.62 -2.71 5.66
CA TYR A 228 -12.49 -1.99 6.94
C TYR A 228 -11.05 -1.95 7.45
N GLY A 229 -10.28 -3.02 7.29
CA GLY A 229 -8.86 -3.03 7.62
C GLY A 229 -8.04 -2.14 6.68
N HIS A 230 -8.25 -2.28 5.38
CA HIS A 230 -7.48 -1.59 4.35
C HIS A 230 -7.81 -0.09 4.26
N GLU A 231 -9.06 0.25 3.95
CA GLU A 231 -9.48 1.63 3.75
C GLU A 231 -9.79 2.33 5.08
N GLY A 232 -10.43 1.62 6.01
CA GLY A 232 -10.81 2.18 7.31
C GLY A 232 -9.61 2.42 8.21
N MET A 233 -8.87 1.36 8.59
CA MET A 233 -7.71 1.53 9.45
C MET A 233 -6.49 2.04 8.68
N GLY A 234 -6.17 1.39 7.57
CA GLY A 234 -4.98 1.67 6.79
C GLY A 234 -4.90 3.09 6.24
N HIS A 235 -5.94 3.51 5.52
CA HIS A 235 -5.94 4.82 4.85
C HIS A 235 -6.63 5.92 5.65
N ALA A 236 -7.82 5.66 6.20
CA ALA A 236 -8.58 6.70 6.88
C ALA A 236 -7.95 7.08 8.23
N LEU A 237 -7.64 6.12 9.10
CA LEU A 237 -6.96 6.45 10.37
C LEU A 237 -5.58 7.05 10.12
N ASN A 238 -4.80 6.52 9.17
CA ASN A 238 -3.50 7.10 8.85
C ASN A 238 -3.62 8.57 8.43
N TYR A 239 -4.60 8.90 7.59
CA TYR A 239 -4.88 10.28 7.22
C TYR A 239 -5.25 11.14 8.43
N PHE A 240 -6.26 10.73 9.21
CA PHE A 240 -6.76 11.48 10.36
C PHE A 240 -5.70 11.73 11.43
N ILE A 241 -4.94 10.70 11.77
CA ILE A 241 -3.87 10.79 12.77
C ILE A 241 -2.77 11.68 12.22
N THR A 242 -2.38 11.53 10.95
CA THR A 242 -1.37 12.40 10.33
C THR A 242 -1.74 13.88 10.41
N ILE A 243 -2.95 14.26 10.00
CA ILE A 243 -3.35 15.69 9.96
C ILE A 243 -3.61 16.30 11.34
N SER A 244 -3.96 15.49 12.34
CA SER A 244 -4.26 15.96 13.71
C SER A 244 -3.04 16.10 14.61
N ASN A 245 -1.87 15.63 14.16
CA ASN A 245 -0.67 15.49 15.00
C ASN A 245 0.35 16.66 14.90
N GLY A 246 -0.03 17.78 14.29
CA GLY A 246 0.85 18.95 14.18
C GLY A 246 2.16 18.69 13.41
N LEU A 247 2.15 17.71 12.51
CA LEU A 247 3.33 17.35 11.72
C LEU A 247 3.65 18.43 10.68
N PRO A 248 4.94 18.61 10.33
CA PRO A 248 5.35 19.42 9.19
C PRO A 248 4.60 19.08 7.90
N TYR A 249 4.38 20.08 7.04
CA TYR A 249 3.62 19.91 5.81
C TYR A 249 4.10 18.74 4.95
N PHE A 250 5.41 18.55 4.81
CA PHE A 250 5.98 17.47 4.00
C PHE A 250 5.64 16.05 4.49
N LEU A 251 5.31 15.87 5.78
CA LEU A 251 4.84 14.61 6.37
C LEU A 251 3.32 14.48 6.38
N THR A 252 2.59 15.53 6.01
CA THR A 252 1.12 15.51 5.88
C THR A 252 0.66 15.46 4.42
N HIS A 253 1.58 15.71 3.49
CA HIS A 253 1.30 15.75 2.06
C HIS A 253 1.64 14.43 1.37
N ARG A 254 0.67 13.84 0.67
CA ARG A 254 0.85 12.59 -0.10
C ARG A 254 1.69 12.85 -1.35
N SER A 255 2.57 11.89 -1.67
CA SER A 255 3.21 11.81 -2.99
C SER A 255 3.46 10.36 -3.40
N ALA A 256 3.98 10.17 -4.61
CA ALA A 256 4.42 8.88 -5.13
C ALA A 256 5.40 8.16 -4.19
N LEU A 257 6.35 8.88 -3.57
CA LEU A 257 7.38 8.31 -2.69
C LEU A 257 6.81 7.73 -1.38
N THR A 258 5.68 8.26 -0.91
CA THR A 258 5.00 7.79 0.31
C THR A 258 3.97 6.71 0.04
N SER A 259 3.65 6.45 -1.23
CA SER A 259 2.56 5.55 -1.60
C SER A 259 2.82 4.11 -1.18
N SER A 260 4.07 3.64 -1.27
CA SER A 260 4.48 2.32 -0.79
C SER A 260 4.24 2.14 0.70
N THR A 261 4.60 3.14 1.51
CA THR A 261 4.37 3.11 2.95
C THR A 261 2.88 3.11 3.27
N ALA A 262 2.11 4.03 2.69
CA ALA A 262 0.67 4.13 2.95
C ALA A 262 -0.08 2.84 2.58
N GLU A 263 0.27 2.23 1.44
CA GLU A 263 -0.28 0.96 0.98
C GLU A 263 0.19 -0.22 1.85
N SER A 264 1.46 -0.24 2.26
CA SER A 264 1.98 -1.26 3.18
C SER A 264 1.29 -1.20 4.54
N VAL A 265 0.94 0.00 5.02
CA VAL A 265 0.14 0.20 6.25
C VAL A 265 -1.27 -0.35 6.06
N ALA A 266 -1.91 -0.09 4.92
CA ALA A 266 -3.23 -0.63 4.63
C ALA A 266 -3.27 -2.16 4.54
N GLN A 267 -2.32 -2.77 3.85
CA GLN A 267 -2.17 -4.22 3.77
C GLN A 267 -1.90 -4.86 5.15
N PHE A 268 -1.14 -4.18 6.02
CA PHE A 268 -0.93 -4.63 7.39
C PHE A 268 -2.26 -4.69 8.17
N TYR A 269 -3.06 -3.62 8.14
CA TYR A 269 -4.32 -3.58 8.87
C TYR A 269 -5.43 -4.45 8.27
N GLU A 270 -5.41 -4.69 6.97
CA GLU A 270 -6.25 -5.71 6.32
C GLU A 270 -6.07 -7.08 7.00
N ASN A 271 -4.82 -7.48 7.23
CA ASN A 271 -4.49 -8.77 7.85
C ASN A 271 -4.69 -8.76 9.38
N VAL A 272 -4.31 -7.67 10.05
CA VAL A 272 -4.41 -7.55 11.51
C VAL A 272 -5.85 -7.58 11.99
N LEU A 273 -6.77 -6.91 11.29
CA LEU A 273 -8.19 -6.93 11.68
C LEU A 273 -8.73 -8.36 11.70
N LEU A 274 -8.35 -9.20 10.75
CA LEU A 274 -8.75 -10.60 10.74
C LEU A 274 -8.14 -11.40 11.91
N GLU A 275 -6.87 -11.17 12.22
CA GLU A 275 -6.21 -11.78 13.39
C GLU A 275 -6.83 -11.35 14.73
N ASP A 276 -7.26 -10.09 14.82
CA ASP A 276 -7.95 -9.58 16.01
C ASP A 276 -9.34 -10.18 16.15
N LEU A 277 -10.10 -10.27 15.06
CA LEU A 277 -11.43 -10.89 15.07
C LEU A 277 -11.35 -12.35 15.49
N LYS A 278 -10.32 -13.10 15.07
CA LYS A 278 -10.10 -14.49 15.50
C LYS A 278 -10.05 -14.65 17.02
N LYS A 279 -9.56 -13.63 17.73
CA LYS A 279 -9.44 -13.62 19.19
C LYS A 279 -10.71 -13.15 19.90
N SER A 280 -11.73 -12.66 19.17
CA SER A 280 -12.95 -12.08 19.74
C SER A 280 -14.23 -12.71 19.20
N GLN A 281 -14.66 -13.83 19.82
CA GLN A 281 -15.96 -14.46 19.51
C GLN A 281 -17.15 -13.53 19.80
N GLU A 282 -17.05 -12.63 20.79
CA GLU A 282 -18.09 -11.63 21.05
C GLU A 282 -18.29 -10.70 19.85
N THR A 283 -17.19 -10.18 19.28
CA THR A 283 -17.26 -9.31 18.10
C THR A 283 -17.75 -10.08 16.88
N GLN A 284 -17.31 -11.33 16.68
CA GLN A 284 -17.83 -12.19 15.61
C GLN A 284 -19.34 -12.42 15.72
N ARG A 285 -19.88 -12.64 16.93
CA ARG A 285 -21.32 -12.74 17.19
C ARG A 285 -22.06 -11.44 16.89
N ALA A 286 -21.51 -10.32 17.36
CA ALA A 286 -22.09 -8.99 17.11
C ALA A 286 -22.14 -8.64 15.61
N LEU A 287 -21.16 -9.10 14.82
CA LEU A 287 -21.14 -9.01 13.36
C LEU A 287 -22.03 -10.06 12.66
N GLY A 288 -22.41 -11.14 13.36
CA GLY A 288 -23.25 -12.20 12.81
C GLY A 288 -22.49 -13.21 11.96
N ILE A 289 -21.16 -13.31 12.16
CA ILE A 289 -20.26 -14.13 11.34
C ILE A 289 -19.63 -15.30 12.10
N GLU A 290 -19.84 -15.42 13.42
CA GLU A 290 -19.22 -16.48 14.25
C GLU A 290 -19.33 -17.89 13.63
N HIS A 291 -20.52 -18.25 13.14
CA HIS A 291 -20.80 -19.56 12.54
C HIS A 291 -20.03 -19.86 11.24
N LYS A 292 -19.46 -18.84 10.59
CA LYS A 292 -18.72 -18.94 9.32
C LYS A 292 -17.33 -18.31 9.37
N PHE A 293 -16.89 -17.81 10.53
CA PHE A 293 -15.63 -17.08 10.65
C PHE A 293 -14.42 -17.95 10.34
N ALA A 294 -14.43 -19.23 10.74
CA ALA A 294 -13.33 -20.15 10.43
C ALA A 294 -13.10 -20.33 8.92
N GLU A 295 -14.18 -20.38 8.15
CA GLU A 295 -14.14 -20.46 6.69
C GLU A 295 -13.59 -19.16 6.09
N ILE A 296 -14.15 -18.01 6.48
CA ILE A 296 -13.66 -16.68 6.08
C ILE A 296 -12.17 -16.52 6.39
N TYR A 297 -11.74 -16.97 7.57
CA TYR A 297 -10.36 -16.87 8.02
C TYR A 297 -9.43 -17.69 7.13
N GLN A 298 -9.75 -18.97 6.91
CA GLN A 298 -8.93 -19.86 6.09
C GLN A 298 -8.86 -19.38 4.64
N GLU A 299 -9.99 -19.01 4.05
CA GLU A 299 -10.06 -18.50 2.68
C GLU A 299 -9.27 -17.19 2.53
N THR A 300 -9.28 -16.32 3.54
CA THR A 300 -8.45 -15.11 3.51
C THR A 300 -6.97 -15.44 3.58
N LYS A 301 -6.54 -16.40 4.42
CA LYS A 301 -5.12 -16.83 4.47
C LYS A 301 -4.63 -17.47 3.17
N ASP A 302 -5.48 -18.25 2.52
CA ASP A 302 -5.15 -18.82 1.22
C ASP A 302 -5.09 -17.74 0.13
N THR A 303 -5.99 -16.75 0.18
CA THR A 303 -5.95 -15.59 -0.73
C THR A 303 -4.71 -14.72 -0.51
N GLU A 304 -4.35 -14.42 0.74
CA GLU A 304 -3.13 -13.69 1.12
C GLU A 304 -1.88 -14.38 0.55
N GLN A 305 -1.77 -15.71 0.70
CA GLN A 305 -0.66 -16.50 0.18
C GLN A 305 -0.57 -16.41 -1.35
N LEU A 306 -1.70 -16.55 -2.05
CA LEU A 306 -1.75 -16.48 -3.51
C LEU A 306 -1.39 -15.09 -4.03
N GLU A 307 -1.93 -14.04 -3.41
CA GLU A 307 -1.66 -12.64 -3.77
C GLU A 307 -0.19 -12.25 -3.52
N GLU A 308 0.38 -12.65 -2.39
CA GLU A 308 1.81 -12.42 -2.10
C GLU A 308 2.71 -13.16 -3.12
N TYR A 309 2.37 -14.39 -3.47
CA TYR A 309 3.09 -15.14 -4.50
C TYR A 309 3.01 -14.44 -5.85
N ARG A 310 1.80 -14.01 -6.25
CA ARG A 310 1.56 -13.28 -7.51
C ARG A 310 2.33 -11.96 -7.57
N LYS A 311 2.36 -11.20 -6.47
CA LYS A 311 3.15 -9.97 -6.38
C LYS A 311 4.64 -10.25 -6.56
N ARG A 312 5.18 -11.24 -5.84
CA ARG A 312 6.61 -11.58 -5.89
C ARG A 312 7.06 -12.16 -7.22
N ILE A 313 6.24 -12.97 -7.89
CA ILE A 313 6.59 -13.50 -9.21
C ILE A 313 6.64 -12.39 -10.25
N PHE A 314 5.78 -11.36 -10.16
CA PHE A 314 5.85 -10.19 -11.04
C PHE A 314 7.06 -9.31 -10.73
N GLN A 315 7.36 -9.06 -9.46
CA GLN A 315 8.59 -8.35 -9.06
C GLN A 315 9.84 -9.07 -9.56
N TYR A 316 9.88 -10.41 -9.42
CA TYR A 316 10.99 -11.22 -9.93
C TYR A 316 11.06 -11.13 -11.45
N GLY A 317 9.91 -11.22 -12.14
CA GLY A 317 9.80 -11.02 -13.57
C GLY A 317 10.37 -9.68 -14.03
N ILE A 318 10.07 -8.58 -13.31
CA ILE A 318 10.65 -7.26 -13.59
C ILE A 318 12.16 -7.29 -13.46
N SER A 319 12.69 -7.85 -12.37
CA SER A 319 14.14 -7.94 -12.14
C SER A 319 14.87 -8.76 -13.20
N VAL A 320 14.27 -9.85 -13.68
CA VAL A 320 14.85 -10.72 -14.72
C VAL A 320 14.76 -10.05 -16.09
N LEU A 321 13.61 -9.45 -16.43
CA LEU A 321 13.41 -8.78 -17.72
C LEU A 321 14.30 -7.55 -17.86
N GLY A 322 14.44 -6.75 -16.80
CA GLY A 322 15.30 -5.56 -16.75
C GLY A 322 16.79 -5.86 -16.59
N ASN A 323 17.19 -7.11 -16.33
CA ASN A 323 18.61 -7.44 -16.15
C ASN A 323 19.37 -7.36 -17.49
N LYS A 324 20.21 -6.32 -17.62
CA LYS A 324 21.08 -6.08 -18.79
C LYS A 324 22.13 -7.17 -18.98
N SER A 325 22.60 -7.81 -17.91
CA SER A 325 23.62 -8.87 -17.96
C SER A 325 23.12 -10.15 -18.65
N LEU A 326 21.81 -10.30 -18.79
CA LEU A 326 21.19 -11.42 -19.51
C LEU A 326 21.05 -11.16 -21.02
N GLY A 327 21.36 -9.94 -21.48
CA GLY A 327 21.26 -9.49 -22.88
C GLY A 327 20.02 -8.65 -23.17
N GLU A 328 19.93 -8.18 -24.42
CA GLU A 328 18.86 -7.31 -24.91
C GLU A 328 17.47 -7.99 -24.83
N PRO A 329 16.47 -7.37 -24.16
CA PRO A 329 15.14 -7.95 -23.99
C PRO A 329 14.40 -8.28 -25.29
N ASN A 330 14.70 -7.55 -26.38
CA ASN A 330 14.03 -7.71 -27.67
C ASN A 330 14.62 -8.84 -28.54
N ASN A 331 15.77 -9.42 -28.17
CA ASN A 331 16.31 -10.58 -28.86
C ASN A 331 15.49 -11.84 -28.49
N PRO A 332 14.88 -12.57 -29.45
CA PRO A 332 14.03 -13.73 -29.14
C PRO A 332 14.72 -14.82 -28.30
N SER A 333 16.02 -15.05 -28.53
CA SER A 333 16.79 -16.05 -27.78
C SER A 333 17.03 -15.62 -26.33
N VAL A 334 17.28 -14.33 -26.10
CA VAL A 334 17.44 -13.74 -24.77
C VAL A 334 16.10 -13.71 -24.03
N LEU A 335 15.02 -13.29 -24.71
CA LEU A 335 13.68 -13.28 -24.14
C LEU A 335 13.26 -14.69 -23.70
N LYS A 336 13.55 -15.71 -24.51
CA LYS A 336 13.32 -17.10 -24.13
C LYS A 336 14.10 -17.49 -22.87
N LYS A 337 15.40 -17.19 -22.81
CA LYS A 337 16.23 -17.44 -21.61
C LYS A 337 15.68 -16.74 -20.37
N LYS A 338 15.26 -15.48 -20.50
CA LYS A 338 14.63 -14.71 -19.41
C LYS A 338 13.30 -15.32 -18.98
N ALA A 339 12.46 -15.75 -19.91
CA ALA A 339 11.19 -16.41 -19.63
C ALA A 339 11.39 -17.75 -18.91
N ASP A 340 12.34 -18.56 -19.36
CA ASP A 340 12.66 -19.87 -18.76
C ASP A 340 13.03 -19.72 -17.27
N LEU A 341 13.82 -18.71 -16.91
CA LEU A 341 14.15 -18.39 -15.50
C LEU A 341 12.93 -18.04 -14.64
N ILE A 342 11.92 -17.39 -15.23
CA ILE A 342 10.68 -17.05 -14.51
C ILE A 342 9.79 -18.30 -14.41
N TYR A 343 9.75 -19.14 -15.45
CA TYR A 343 8.95 -20.38 -15.46
C TYR A 343 9.42 -21.43 -14.46
N GLU A 344 10.71 -21.49 -14.15
CA GLU A 344 11.27 -22.38 -13.12
C GLU A 344 10.51 -22.23 -11.79
N VAL A 345 10.21 -20.98 -11.43
CA VAL A 345 9.55 -20.62 -10.18
C VAL A 345 8.07 -20.29 -10.34
N ALA A 346 7.49 -20.35 -11.54
CA ALA A 346 6.06 -20.09 -11.73
C ALA A 346 5.20 -21.29 -11.34
N ILE A 347 4.04 -21.03 -10.73
CA ILE A 347 2.95 -22.00 -10.54
C ILE A 347 2.08 -22.06 -11.79
N ASP A 348 1.63 -20.89 -12.26
CA ASP A 348 0.93 -20.75 -13.54
C ASP A 348 1.85 -20.18 -14.62
N LYS A 349 2.42 -21.07 -15.43
CA LYS A 349 3.28 -20.68 -16.56
C LYS A 349 2.52 -19.89 -17.63
N SER A 350 1.23 -20.14 -17.80
CA SER A 350 0.42 -19.50 -18.84
C SER A 350 0.13 -18.05 -18.50
N GLY A 351 -0.27 -17.77 -17.25
CA GLY A 351 -0.46 -16.42 -16.74
C GLY A 351 0.84 -15.60 -16.76
N VAL A 352 1.97 -16.22 -16.34
CA VAL A 352 3.28 -15.59 -16.43
C VAL A 352 3.67 -15.30 -17.87
N GLN A 353 3.44 -16.22 -18.81
CA GLN A 353 3.73 -15.97 -20.23
C GLN A 353 2.91 -14.79 -20.77
N SER A 354 1.61 -14.75 -20.47
CA SER A 354 0.74 -13.63 -20.86
C SER A 354 1.26 -12.29 -20.31
N TRP A 355 1.69 -12.29 -19.04
CA TRP A 355 2.29 -11.11 -18.41
C TRP A 355 3.60 -10.70 -19.10
N ILE A 356 4.50 -11.63 -19.41
CA ILE A 356 5.77 -11.34 -20.12
C ILE A 356 5.46 -10.73 -21.49
N GLN A 357 4.55 -11.31 -22.27
CA GLN A 357 4.19 -10.77 -23.59
C GLN A 357 3.62 -9.36 -23.50
N SER A 358 2.80 -9.09 -22.47
CA SER A 358 2.19 -7.78 -22.24
C SER A 358 3.16 -6.71 -21.74
N ASN A 359 4.31 -7.11 -21.17
CA ASN A 359 5.25 -6.19 -20.53
C ASN A 359 6.64 -6.14 -21.17
N ARG A 360 6.99 -7.01 -22.12
CA ARG A 360 8.34 -7.02 -22.72
C ARG A 360 8.75 -5.71 -23.39
N TYR A 361 7.78 -4.90 -23.83
CA TYR A 361 8.00 -3.58 -24.45
C TYR A 361 8.01 -2.43 -23.43
N ASN A 362 7.81 -2.73 -22.15
CA ASN A 362 7.94 -1.75 -21.06
C ASN A 362 9.39 -1.61 -20.59
N PHE A 363 10.31 -2.30 -21.27
CA PHE A 363 11.75 -2.24 -21.10
C PHE A 363 12.38 -1.74 -22.40
N ASP A 364 13.35 -0.83 -22.34
CA ASP A 364 14.18 -0.49 -23.50
C ASP A 364 15.33 -1.50 -23.69
N SER A 365 16.19 -1.27 -24.68
CA SER A 365 17.37 -2.11 -24.95
C SER A 365 18.33 -2.19 -23.76
N ASP A 366 18.34 -1.15 -22.93
CA ASP A 366 19.13 -1.06 -21.71
C ASP A 366 18.35 -1.56 -20.49
N GLY A 367 17.18 -2.18 -20.65
CA GLY A 367 16.40 -2.71 -19.54
C GLY A 367 15.80 -1.66 -18.60
N ASN A 368 15.76 -0.38 -19.01
CA ASN A 368 15.17 0.69 -18.22
C ASN A 368 13.64 0.56 -18.21
N LEU A 369 13.01 0.98 -17.12
CA LEU A 369 11.63 0.71 -16.74
C LEU A 369 10.70 1.87 -17.10
N ASN A 370 9.53 1.55 -17.62
CA ASN A 370 8.46 2.55 -17.69
C ASN A 370 7.86 2.86 -16.30
N PRO A 371 7.15 3.99 -16.15
CA PRO A 371 6.56 4.39 -14.87
C PRO A 371 5.62 3.34 -14.25
N LYS A 372 4.95 2.53 -15.07
CA LYS A 372 4.05 1.47 -14.61
C LYS A 372 4.81 0.39 -13.84
N LEU A 373 5.94 -0.08 -14.38
CA LEU A 373 6.77 -1.09 -13.71
C LEU A 373 7.46 -0.53 -12.46
N VAL A 374 7.86 0.75 -12.48
CA VAL A 374 8.36 1.45 -11.29
C VAL A 374 7.35 1.40 -10.15
N SER A 375 6.06 1.62 -10.44
CA SER A 375 5.00 1.55 -9.43
C SER A 375 4.85 0.15 -8.83
N GLU A 376 5.14 -0.93 -9.56
CA GLU A 376 5.05 -2.30 -9.03
C GLU A 376 6.21 -2.65 -8.10
N LEU A 377 7.40 -2.06 -8.31
CA LEU A 377 8.55 -2.28 -7.45
C LEU A 377 8.39 -1.68 -6.05
N ARG A 378 7.50 -0.70 -5.89
CA ARG A 378 7.24 -0.03 -4.59
C ARG A 378 6.83 -1.00 -3.48
N TYR A 379 6.20 -2.12 -3.84
CA TYR A 379 5.79 -3.16 -2.89
C TYR A 379 6.97 -3.99 -2.35
N CYS A 380 8.14 -3.96 -3.01
CA CYS A 380 9.34 -4.62 -2.50
C CYS A 380 9.90 -3.93 -1.24
N ALA A 381 9.62 -2.64 -1.03
CA ALA A 381 10.23 -1.88 0.08
C ALA A 381 9.81 -2.37 1.49
N ARG A 382 8.64 -3.04 1.60
CA ARG A 382 8.12 -3.69 2.82
C ARG A 382 8.34 -2.88 4.13
N PRO A 383 8.02 -1.56 4.17
CA PRO A 383 8.42 -0.69 5.28
C PRO A 383 7.78 -1.08 6.62
N VAL A 384 6.53 -1.56 6.63
CA VAL A 384 5.86 -1.96 7.88
C VAL A 384 6.54 -3.17 8.51
N HIS A 385 6.93 -4.17 7.72
CA HIS A 385 7.63 -5.34 8.25
C HIS A 385 8.92 -4.95 8.97
N ARG A 386 9.73 -4.09 8.34
CA ARG A 386 10.99 -3.58 8.90
C ARG A 386 10.77 -2.71 10.14
N ALA A 387 9.75 -1.85 10.11
CA ALA A 387 9.37 -1.07 11.29
C ALA A 387 9.01 -1.97 12.48
N LEU A 388 8.26 -3.05 12.25
CA LEU A 388 7.93 -4.03 13.29
C LEU A 388 9.19 -4.74 13.82
N GLU A 389 10.16 -5.07 12.97
CA GLU A 389 11.44 -5.65 13.41
C GLU A 389 12.21 -4.71 14.35
N GLU A 390 12.22 -3.40 14.09
CA GLU A 390 12.85 -2.41 14.98
C GLU A 390 12.17 -2.35 16.36
N PHE A 391 10.84 -2.44 16.41
CA PHE A 391 10.10 -2.55 17.68
C PHE A 391 10.45 -3.84 18.43
N ILE A 392 10.48 -4.99 17.73
CA ILE A 392 10.78 -6.30 18.32
C ILE A 392 12.21 -6.32 18.90
N LYS A 393 13.19 -5.71 18.22
CA LYS A 393 14.57 -5.59 18.72
C LYS A 393 14.65 -4.87 20.08
N CYS A 394 13.68 -3.99 20.36
CA CYS A 394 13.56 -3.25 21.62
C CYS A 394 12.57 -3.91 22.61
N GLY A 395 12.11 -5.13 22.35
CA GLY A 395 11.17 -5.85 23.23
C GLY A 395 9.71 -5.39 23.13
N ILE A 396 9.36 -4.55 22.15
CA ILE A 396 8.00 -4.06 21.93
C ILE A 396 7.32 -4.96 20.91
N ASN A 397 6.44 -5.84 21.39
CA ASN A 397 5.68 -6.77 20.55
C ASN A 397 4.31 -6.19 20.19
N TYR A 398 3.71 -6.69 19.09
CA TYR A 398 2.34 -6.36 18.72
C TYR A 398 1.31 -7.14 19.57
N ASP A 399 1.34 -6.87 20.87
CA ASP A 399 0.41 -7.38 21.90
C ASP A 399 -0.28 -6.22 22.63
N GLU A 400 -1.12 -6.50 23.62
CA GLU A 400 -1.91 -5.47 24.32
C GLU A 400 -1.07 -4.28 24.83
N LYS A 401 0.18 -4.49 25.24
CA LYS A 401 1.03 -3.41 25.77
C LYS A 401 1.78 -2.66 24.67
N GLY A 402 2.34 -3.36 23.69
CA GLY A 402 3.11 -2.72 22.62
C GLY A 402 2.27 -2.19 21.47
N ARG A 403 1.03 -2.66 21.31
CA ARG A 403 0.14 -2.27 20.21
C ARG A 403 -0.13 -0.78 20.14
N ASP A 404 -0.40 -0.12 21.27
CA ASP A 404 -0.69 1.31 21.31
C ASP A 404 0.48 2.13 20.73
N ILE A 405 1.72 1.76 21.07
CA ILE A 405 2.95 2.41 20.59
C ILE A 405 3.10 2.14 19.09
N ILE A 406 2.93 0.90 18.66
CA ILE A 406 3.08 0.51 17.27
C ILE A 406 2.02 1.18 16.40
N ASP A 407 0.73 1.05 16.73
CA ASP A 407 -0.38 1.61 15.93
C ASP A 407 -0.26 3.13 15.82
N SER A 408 0.05 3.82 16.94
CA SER A 408 0.24 5.28 16.92
C SER A 408 1.45 5.72 16.10
N THR A 409 2.46 4.86 15.95
CA THR A 409 3.62 5.13 15.10
C THR A 409 3.33 4.82 13.63
N LEU A 410 2.78 3.65 13.33
CA LEU A 410 2.51 3.20 11.96
C LEU A 410 1.46 4.08 11.26
N LEU A 411 0.50 4.62 12.01
CA LEU A 411 -0.57 5.47 11.45
C LEU A 411 -0.22 6.96 11.47
N LYS A 412 0.95 7.38 11.97
CA LYS A 412 1.30 8.79 12.08
C LYS A 412 2.33 9.20 11.03
N GLY A 413 1.95 10.14 10.18
CA GLY A 413 2.80 10.72 9.16
C GLY A 413 2.81 9.92 7.86
N LEU A 414 3.17 10.62 6.79
CA LEU A 414 3.40 10.05 5.47
C LEU A 414 4.90 10.04 5.23
N TRP A 415 5.51 8.90 5.55
CA TRP A 415 6.95 8.69 5.46
C TRP A 415 7.33 7.95 4.18
N THR A 416 8.50 8.27 3.62
CA THR A 416 9.20 7.35 2.71
C THR A 416 9.51 6.04 3.43
N PRO A 417 9.74 4.92 2.71
CA PRO A 417 10.01 3.64 3.34
C PRO A 417 11.16 3.67 4.36
N ILE A 418 12.26 4.35 4.03
CA ILE A 418 13.41 4.47 4.93
C ILE A 418 13.04 5.34 6.15
N GLY A 419 12.41 6.49 5.94
CA GLY A 419 11.98 7.35 7.05
C GLY A 419 10.99 6.70 7.99
N PHE A 420 10.13 5.83 7.47
CA PHE A 420 9.18 5.06 8.26
C PHE A 420 9.88 4.12 9.24
N VAL A 421 10.92 3.42 8.76
CA VAL A 421 11.74 2.51 9.58
C VAL A 421 12.60 3.29 10.58
N ASP A 422 13.21 4.41 10.16
CA ASP A 422 13.96 5.29 11.06
C ASP A 422 13.07 5.83 12.20
N ASN A 423 11.83 6.21 11.88
CA ASN A 423 10.83 6.66 12.86
C ASN A 423 10.50 5.53 13.85
N ALA A 424 10.22 4.33 13.36
CA ALA A 424 9.95 3.17 14.22
C ALA A 424 11.14 2.86 15.15
N ARG A 425 12.37 2.87 14.63
CA ARG A 425 13.59 2.68 15.43
C ARG A 425 13.74 3.72 16.53
N LEU A 426 13.52 5.00 16.23
CA LEU A 426 13.61 6.08 17.22
C LEU A 426 12.53 5.93 18.30
N ILE A 427 11.28 5.71 17.91
CA ILE A 427 10.19 5.54 18.88
C ILE A 427 10.41 4.29 19.74
N ALA A 428 10.87 3.18 19.14
CA ALA A 428 11.19 1.96 19.87
C ALA A 428 12.28 2.21 20.92
N GLY A 429 13.35 2.92 20.56
CA GLY A 429 14.44 3.26 21.47
C GLY A 429 14.08 4.23 22.59
N LEU A 430 13.04 5.06 22.41
CA LEU A 430 12.52 5.96 23.46
C LEU A 430 11.63 5.25 24.48
N ASN A 431 11.12 4.05 24.16
CA ASN A 431 10.18 3.28 24.98
C ASN A 431 10.80 1.99 25.55
N ASN A 432 12.12 1.84 25.43
CA ASN A 432 12.94 0.81 26.06
C ASN A 432 13.69 1.46 27.23
#